data_AF-A0A9W6DQ37-F1
#
_entry.id   AF-A0A9W6DQ37-F1
#
_cell.length_a   1.000
_cell.length_b   1.000
_cell.length_c   1.000
_cell.angle_alpha   90.00
_cell.angle_beta   90.00
_cell.angle_gamma   90.00
#
_symmetry.space_group_name_H-M   'P 1'
#
loop_
_entity.id
_entity.type
_entity.pdbx_description
1 polymer ?
#
loop_
_entity_poly.entity_id
_entity_poly.type
_entity_poly.pdbx_seq_one_letter_code
_entity_poly.pdbx_strand_id
1 'polypeptide(L)' 'MTIEDPNQAMKIYHDPNTSSGNIIHLGHSPLFTLSPKVPGKAYLKAALFDSVSKPESVFFGDKREEWVSISTA' A
#
# COMPACT_ATOMS: atom_id res chain seq x y z
N MET A 1 14.33 -2.40 -4.62
CA MET A 1 13.93 -2.04 -3.25
C MET A 1 14.34 -3.18 -2.36
N THR A 2 15.04 -2.87 -1.27
CA THR A 2 15.50 -3.85 -0.30
C THR A 2 14.91 -3.44 1.04
N ILE A 3 14.33 -4.38 1.78
CA ILE A 3 13.88 -4.14 3.15
C ILE A 3 14.77 -4.92 4.09
N GLU A 4 15.33 -4.21 5.06
CA GLU A 4 16.05 -4.80 6.17
C GLU A 4 15.04 -5.12 7.28
N ASP A 5 14.89 -6.40 7.61
CA ASP A 5 14.02 -6.87 8.68
C ASP A 5 14.81 -7.75 9.67
N PRO A 6 15.71 -7.14 10.46
CA PRO A 6 16.60 -7.89 11.35
C PRO A 6 15.84 -8.67 12.42
N ASN A 7 14.63 -8.23 12.77
CA ASN A 7 13.80 -8.84 13.82
C ASN A 7 12.72 -9.78 13.28
N GLN A 8 12.68 -10.01 11.96
CA GLN A 8 11.66 -10.85 11.31
C GLN A 8 10.24 -10.45 11.68
N ALA A 9 10.01 -9.14 11.86
CA ALA A 9 8.71 -8.60 12.26
C ALA A 9 7.75 -8.52 11.08
N MET A 10 8.26 -8.59 9.84
CA MET A 10 7.46 -8.51 8.63
C MET A 10 6.69 -9.81 8.41
N LYS A 11 5.41 -9.67 8.09
CA LYS A 11 4.51 -10.75 7.72
C LYS A 11 4.03 -10.56 6.28
N ILE A 12 3.71 -11.68 5.64
CA ILE A 12 3.12 -11.69 4.31
C ILE A 12 1.67 -12.12 4.43
N TYR A 13 0.78 -11.30 3.88
CA TYR A 13 -0.64 -11.61 3.75
C TYR A 13 -0.97 -11.78 2.28
N HIS A 14 -1.44 -12.98 1.95
CA HIS A 14 -2.02 -13.29 0.65
C HIS A 14 -3.51 -13.00 0.74
N ASP A 15 -4.02 -12.03 -0.02
CA ASP A 15 -5.44 -11.69 0.01
C ASP A 15 -6.29 -12.85 -0.57
N PRO A 16 -7.02 -13.61 0.26
CA PRO A 16 -7.85 -14.71 -0.20
C PRO A 16 -9.28 -14.25 -0.53
N ASN A 17 -9.64 -13.02 -0.14
CA ASN A 17 -11.01 -12.54 -0.11
C ASN A 17 -11.38 -11.76 -1.37
N THR A 18 -10.39 -11.44 -2.20
CA THR A 18 -10.61 -10.75 -3.47
C THR A 18 -9.91 -11.45 -4.64
N SER A 19 -10.43 -11.24 -5.85
CA SER A 19 -9.78 -11.68 -7.09
C SER A 19 -8.57 -10.83 -7.48
N SER A 20 -8.06 -9.98 -6.57
CA SER A 20 -6.90 -9.12 -6.85
C SER A 20 -5.61 -9.92 -6.99
N GLY A 21 -5.47 -11.03 -6.24
CA GLY A 21 -4.23 -11.80 -6.13
C GLY A 21 -3.09 -10.99 -5.48
N ASN A 22 -3.41 -9.92 -4.76
CA ASN A 22 -2.42 -9.05 -4.15
C ASN A 22 -1.68 -9.77 -3.02
N ILE A 23 -0.37 -9.53 -2.95
CA ILE A 23 0.49 -9.96 -1.85
C ILE A 23 0.86 -8.72 -1.05
N ILE A 24 0.42 -8.66 0.20
CA ILE A 24 0.61 -7.51 1.08
C ILE A 24 1.70 -7.84 2.08
N HIS A 25 2.74 -7.02 2.13
CA HIS A 25 3.80 -7.12 3.12
C HIS A 25 3.51 -6.15 4.26
N LEU A 26 3.45 -6.68 5.47
CA LEU A 26 2.93 -6.02 6.66
C LEU A 26 4.01 -5.98 7.74
N GLY A 27 4.12 -4.87 8.45
CA GLY A 27 4.68 -4.83 9.81
C GLY A 27 3.54 -4.66 10.80
N HIS A 28 3.56 -3.55 11.54
CA HIS A 28 2.38 -3.07 12.30
C HIS A 28 1.30 -2.44 11.40
N SER A 29 1.66 -2.07 10.18
CA SER A 29 0.75 -1.58 9.14
C SER A 29 1.27 -2.01 7.76
N PRO A 30 0.48 -1.86 6.68
CA PRO A 30 0.96 -2.18 5.33
C PRO A 30 2.18 -1.37 4.95
N LEU A 31 3.27 -2.08 4.62
CA LEU A 31 4.51 -1.49 4.14
C LEU A 31 4.42 -1.30 2.63
N PHE A 32 4.16 -2.39 1.92
CA PHE A 32 3.97 -2.38 0.48
C PHE A 32 3.07 -3.53 0.00
N THR A 33 2.51 -3.37 -1.18
CA THR A 33 1.70 -4.40 -1.86
C THR A 33 2.25 -4.67 -3.25
N LEU A 34 2.38 -5.96 -3.58
CA LEU A 34 2.66 -6.43 -4.92
C LEU A 34 1.36 -6.88 -5.56
N SER A 35 1.08 -6.39 -6.77
CA SER A 35 -0.10 -6.80 -7.53
C SER A 35 0.31 -7.55 -8.79
N PRO A 36 -0.27 -8.74 -9.05
CA PRO A 36 -0.02 -9.45 -10.29
C PRO A 36 -0.50 -8.67 -11.52
N LYS A 37 -1.43 -7.71 -11.34
CA LYS A 37 -1.94 -6.84 -12.41
C LYS A 37 -0.95 -5.78 -12.88
N VAL A 38 0.07 -5.48 -12.07
CA VAL A 38 1.10 -4.48 -12.39
C VAL A 38 2.49 -5.03 -12.02
N PRO A 39 3.02 -5.98 -12.83
CA PRO A 39 4.27 -6.66 -12.53
C PRO A 39 5.45 -5.68 -12.50
N GLY A 40 6.41 -5.96 -11.62
CA GLY A 40 7.62 -5.14 -11.46
C GLY A 40 7.42 -3.83 -10.69
N LYS A 41 6.21 -3.54 -10.20
CA LYS A 41 5.93 -2.37 -9.35
C LYS A 41 5.42 -2.80 -7.97
N ALA A 42 5.63 -1.92 -6.99
CA ALA A 42 5.10 -2.04 -5.65
C ALA A 42 4.26 -0.81 -5.30
N TYR A 43 3.11 -1.02 -4.67
CA TYR A 43 2.33 0.05 -4.07
C TYR A 43 2.84 0.31 -2.66
N LEU A 44 3.21 1.55 -2.37
CA LEU A 44 3.79 1.96 -1.10
C LEU A 44 2.85 2.91 -0.37
N LYS A 45 2.84 2.83 0.96
CA LYS A 45 2.10 3.80 1.78
C LYS A 45 2.87 5.12 1.82
N ALA A 46 2.30 6.17 1.22
CA ALA A 46 2.92 7.49 1.13
C ALA A 46 3.36 8.05 2.50
N ALA A 47 2.57 7.81 3.55
CA ALA A 47 2.86 8.25 4.92
C ALA A 47 4.13 7.64 5.55
N LEU A 48 4.79 6.68 4.88
CA LEU A 48 6.08 6.13 5.32
C LEU A 48 7.28 6.92 4.81
N PHE A 49 7.06 7.99 4.03
CA PHE A 49 8.10 8.76 3.36
C PHE A 49 7.95 10.25 3.67
N ASP A 50 9.08 10.94 3.88
CA ASP A 50 9.10 12.38 4.16
C ASP A 50 8.74 13.22 2.93
N SER A 51 9.02 12.71 1.73
CA SER A 51 8.76 13.37 0.46
C SER A 51 8.09 12.39 -0.50
N VAL A 52 6.94 12.81 -1.04
CA VAL A 52 6.16 12.04 -2.01
C VAL A 52 5.71 12.93 -3.16
N SER A 53 5.56 12.33 -4.34
CA SER A 53 4.96 13.01 -5.49
C SER A 53 3.52 13.42 -5.18
N LYS A 54 3.05 14.50 -5.82
CA LYS A 54 1.66 14.93 -5.71
C LYS A 54 0.70 13.81 -6.15
N PRO A 55 -0.43 13.60 -5.44
CA PRO A 55 -1.44 12.63 -5.88
C PRO A 55 -1.98 12.99 -7.27
N GLU A 56 -1.96 12.03 -8.19
CA GLU A 56 -2.43 12.22 -9.57
C GLU A 56 -3.87 11.71 -9.76
N SER A 57 -4.27 10.69 -9.00
CA SER A 57 -5.57 10.02 -9.18
C SER A 57 -6.10 9.47 -7.86
N VAL A 58 -7.43 9.35 -7.78
CA VAL A 58 -8.14 8.78 -6.63
C VAL A 58 -8.85 7.51 -7.09
N PHE A 59 -8.59 6.41 -6.39
CA PHE A 59 -9.26 5.12 -6.60
C PHE A 59 -10.21 4.83 -5.44
N PHE A 60 -11.33 4.15 -5.74
CA PHE A 60 -12.37 3.81 -4.75
C PHE A 60 -12.97 5.01 -4.02
N GLY A 61 -13.01 6.18 -4.67
CA GLY A 61 -13.58 7.40 -4.09
C GLY A 61 -15.02 7.22 -3.61
N ASP A 62 -15.79 6.37 -4.28
CA ASP A 62 -17.18 6.05 -3.93
C ASP A 62 -17.32 5.32 -2.59
N LYS A 63 -16.23 4.73 -2.08
CA LYS A 63 -16.17 4.04 -0.78
C LYS A 63 -15.43 4.87 0.28
N ARG A 64 -15.19 6.15 0.03
CA ARG A 64 -14.51 7.03 0.97
C ARG A 64 -15.43 7.33 2.15
N GLU A 65 -14.97 7.02 3.35
CA GLU A 65 -15.64 7.40 4.57
C GLU A 65 -15.70 8.93 4.71
N GLU A 66 -16.83 9.46 5.20
CA GLU A 66 -17.09 10.90 5.27
C GLU A 66 -16.04 11.67 6.09
N TRP A 67 -15.43 11.02 7.09
CA TRP A 67 -14.41 11.63 7.95
C TRP A 67 -13.01 11.74 7.29
N VAL A 68 -12.78 11.08 6.15
CA VAL A 68 -11.46 11.13 5.48
C VAL A 68 -11.38 12.41 4.64
N SER A 69 -10.46 13.32 4.94
CA SER A 69 -10.13 14.49 4.13
C SER A 69 -8.73 14.36 3.51
N ILE A 70 -8.64 14.07 2.20
CA ILE A 70 -7.37 14.12 1.47
C ILE A 70 -7.15 15.57 1.03
N SER A 71 -6.16 16.26 1.61
CA SER A 71 -5.77 17.58 1.12
C SER A 71 -4.79 17.42 -0.05
N THR A 72 -5.10 18.05 -1.17
CA THR A 72 -4.23 18.17 -2.33
C THR A 72 -3.73 19.61 -2.39
N ALA A 73 -2.53 19.87 -1.87
CA ALA A 73 -1.83 21.14 -2.03
C ALA A 73 -0.79 21.05 -3.18
#